data_AF-B1MIP0-F1
#
_entry.id   AF-B1MIP0-F1
#
_cell.length_a   1.000
_cell.length_b   1.000
_cell.length_c   1.000
_cell.angle_alpha   90.00
_cell.angle_beta   90.00
_cell.angle_gamma   90.00
#
_symmetry.space_group_name_H-M   'P 1'
#
loop_
_entity.id
_entity.type
_entity.pdbx_description
1 polymer ?
#
loop_
_entity_poly.entity_id
_entity_poly.type
_entity_poly.pdbx_seq_one_letter_code
_entity_poly.pdbx_strand_id
1 'polypeptide(L)'
;MHLPGLGTRVAIRSRRPPGSVPPFTDTVGELVAAAPTVQVLHKSGAVVDISADNIVSVRVLPPVPVLNRDIRSMQRAAALAWPGLEHQWLDGWFVRASDGHTRRANSAVPLDHSASSRALGELDAWYTERGLPTLLCLPDRLIHPPDDLATSDETVVMVRDLDNAGTDTLPAEPSADWLALHGDNHPLVVPVLTAVVDGTLGFAAVASEGSTAAIARGAVTENWLGISAVRVAENQRRRGLAAQVCDILLGWGAALGARRAYVQVRADNAAALALYPTLGFTEQHRYRYAQIRAAGHEK
;
A
#
# COMPACT_ATOMS: atom_id res chain seq x y z
N MET A 1 16.25 2.31 27.48
CA MET A 1 15.43 2.66 26.29
C MET A 1 16.31 2.46 25.06
N HIS A 2 15.84 1.79 24.01
CA HIS A 2 16.61 1.61 22.77
C HIS A 2 16.24 2.75 21.80
N LEU A 3 17.24 3.54 21.38
CA LEU A 3 17.06 4.60 20.39
C LEU A 3 17.26 4.02 18.98
N PRO A 4 16.50 4.49 17.97
CA PRO A 4 16.71 4.09 16.58
C PRO A 4 18.07 4.59 16.05
N GLY A 5 18.45 4.14 14.85
CA GLY A 5 19.68 4.62 14.19
C GLY A 5 19.64 6.13 13.94
N LEU A 6 20.82 6.76 13.90
CA LEU A 6 20.94 8.17 13.53
C LEU A 6 20.38 8.41 12.11
N GLY A 7 19.84 9.60 11.86
CA GLY A 7 19.11 9.91 10.64
C GLY A 7 17.63 9.48 10.65
N THR A 8 17.20 8.77 11.69
CA THR A 8 15.79 8.34 11.81
C THR A 8 14.93 9.50 12.31
N ARG A 9 13.84 9.79 11.61
CA ARG A 9 12.84 10.75 12.10
C ARG A 9 12.08 10.16 13.29
N VAL A 10 12.01 10.89 14.39
CA VAL A 10 11.42 10.45 15.66
C VAL A 10 10.46 11.49 16.23
N ALA A 11 9.47 11.02 16.98
CA ALA A 11 8.73 11.81 17.96
C ALA A 11 9.20 11.38 19.36
N ILE A 12 9.82 12.29 20.09
CA ILE A 12 10.29 12.06 21.47
C ILE A 12 9.39 12.85 22.42
N ARG A 13 8.68 12.13 23.30
CA ARG A 13 7.98 12.73 24.43
C ARG A 13 8.96 12.83 25.60
N SER A 14 9.14 14.03 26.14
CA SER A 14 10.05 14.27 27.27
C SER A 14 9.39 15.06 28.40
N ARG A 15 9.90 14.85 29.62
CA ARG A 15 9.53 15.61 30.82
C ARG A 15 10.10 17.02 30.73
N ARG A 16 9.28 18.01 31.02
CA ARG A 16 9.72 19.40 31.23
C ARG A 16 10.18 19.57 32.69
N PRO A 17 10.88 20.67 33.03
CA PRO A 17 11.26 20.95 34.41
C PRO A 17 10.07 20.86 35.37
N PRO A 18 10.27 20.37 36.62
CA PRO A 18 9.22 20.31 37.62
C PRO A 18 8.46 21.64 37.76
N GLY A 19 7.13 21.58 37.77
CA GLY A 19 6.26 22.77 37.80
C GLY A 19 5.81 23.29 36.43
N SER A 20 6.30 22.71 35.33
CA SER A 20 5.83 23.08 33.97
C SER A 20 4.39 22.66 33.72
N VAL A 21 3.62 23.53 33.06
CA VAL A 21 2.28 23.23 32.54
C VAL A 21 2.28 23.49 31.02
N PRO A 22 2.05 22.48 30.15
CA PRO A 22 1.95 21.05 30.48
C PRO A 22 3.28 20.46 30.99
N PRO A 23 3.26 19.32 31.72
CA PRO A 23 4.47 18.69 32.29
C PRO A 23 5.34 17.95 31.26
N PHE A 24 4.81 17.74 30.05
CA PHE A 24 5.49 17.06 28.96
C PHE A 24 5.57 17.94 27.73
N THR A 25 6.53 17.66 26.87
CA THR A 25 6.62 18.23 25.52
C THR A 25 6.96 17.13 24.51
N ASP A 26 6.46 17.28 23.29
CA ASP A 26 6.70 16.35 22.19
C ASP A 26 7.62 17.04 21.16
N THR A 27 8.80 16.46 20.94
CA THR A 27 9.78 16.97 19.96
C THR A 27 9.80 16.05 18.75
N VAL A 28 9.64 16.62 17.55
CA VAL A 28 9.61 15.88 16.29
C VAL A 28 10.75 16.34 15.37
N GLY A 29 11.58 15.40 14.91
CA GLY A 29 12.69 15.70 14.02
C GLY A 29 13.57 14.50 13.75
N GLU A 30 14.72 14.71 13.13
CA GLU A 30 15.70 13.68 12.83
C GLU A 30 16.63 13.44 14.04
N LEU A 31 16.81 12.18 14.44
CA LEU A 31 17.76 11.83 15.50
C LEU A 31 19.19 11.99 14.99
N VAL A 32 19.91 12.99 15.47
CA VAL A 32 21.28 13.31 15.00
C VAL A 32 22.38 12.93 16.00
N ALA A 33 22.05 12.77 17.28
CA ALA A 33 22.95 12.17 18.28
C ALA A 33 22.17 11.39 19.34
N ALA A 34 22.76 10.31 19.84
CA ALA A 34 22.16 9.44 20.86
C ALA A 34 22.87 9.51 22.22
N ALA A 35 24.09 10.08 22.28
CA ALA A 35 24.90 10.24 23.48
C ALA A 35 25.91 11.39 23.31
N PRO A 36 26.33 12.08 24.40
CA PRO A 36 25.87 11.93 25.79
C PRO A 36 24.46 12.52 26.02
N THR A 37 23.96 13.32 25.09
CA THR A 37 22.62 13.89 25.08
C THR A 37 21.92 13.48 23.80
N VAL A 38 20.61 13.23 23.87
CA VAL A 38 19.82 12.89 22.70
C VAL A 38 19.51 14.17 21.94
N GLN A 39 19.93 14.26 20.69
CA GLN A 39 19.76 15.45 19.86
C GLN A 39 18.80 15.19 18.71
N VAL A 40 17.82 16.07 18.55
CA VAL A 40 16.82 16.00 17.48
C VAL A 40 16.90 17.25 16.61
N LEU A 41 17.21 17.09 15.32
CA LEU A 41 17.15 18.15 14.32
C LEU A 41 15.70 18.40 13.90
N HIS A 42 15.14 19.51 14.34
CA HIS A 42 13.80 19.95 14.01
C HIS A 42 13.72 20.48 12.57
N LYS A 43 12.53 20.42 11.95
CA LYS A 43 12.30 20.92 10.56
C LYS A 43 12.68 22.39 10.33
N SER A 44 12.77 23.18 11.40
CA SER A 44 13.20 24.59 11.32
C SER A 44 14.72 24.75 11.23
N GLY A 45 15.49 23.66 11.26
CA GLY A 45 16.95 23.66 11.34
C GLY A 45 17.49 23.76 12.77
N ALA A 46 16.63 23.87 13.78
CA ALA A 46 17.06 23.93 15.19
C ALA A 46 17.40 22.52 15.71
N VAL A 47 18.49 22.40 16.47
CA VAL A 47 18.82 21.17 17.20
C VAL A 47 18.26 21.29 18.62
N VAL A 48 17.49 20.28 19.04
CA VAL A 48 16.90 20.21 20.37
C VAL A 48 17.62 19.14 21.19
N ASP A 49 18.21 19.57 22.31
CA ASP A 49 18.86 18.70 23.27
C ASP A 49 17.84 18.14 24.27
N ILE A 50 17.83 16.81 24.44
CA ILE A 50 16.95 16.10 25.35
C ILE A 50 17.81 15.19 26.24
N SER A 51 17.77 15.42 27.56
CA SER A 51 18.39 14.51 28.52
C SER A 51 17.72 13.13 28.43
N ALA A 52 18.52 12.06 28.33
CA ALA A 52 18.03 10.69 28.24
C ALA A 52 17.11 10.33 29.42
N ASP A 53 17.38 10.85 30.62
CA ASP A 53 16.60 10.62 31.83
C ASP A 53 15.20 11.26 31.79
N ASN A 54 15.03 12.28 30.94
CA ASN A 54 13.75 12.96 30.77
C ASN A 54 12.88 12.34 29.68
N ILE A 55 13.37 11.37 28.91
CA ILE A 55 12.61 10.76 27.83
C ILE A 55 11.57 9.79 28.39
N VAL A 56 10.31 10.03 28.03
CA VAL A 56 9.16 9.20 28.41
C VAL A 56 8.88 8.15 27.33
N SER A 57 8.90 8.54 26.07
CA SER A 57 8.70 7.63 24.95
C SER A 57 9.37 8.14 23.67
N VAL A 58 9.73 7.19 22.79
CA VAL A 58 10.28 7.46 21.46
C VAL A 58 9.46 6.67 20.45
N ARG A 59 8.95 7.36 19.44
CA ARG A 59 8.26 6.74 18.30
C ARG A 59 9.00 7.08 17.02
N VAL A 60 9.41 6.06 16.26
CA VAL A 60 9.92 6.25 14.90
C VAL A 60 8.79 6.79 14.01
N LEU A 61 9.08 7.84 13.27
CA LEU A 61 8.18 8.44 12.30
C LEU A 61 8.69 8.18 10.89
N PRO A 62 7.80 8.10 9.90
CA PRO A 62 8.20 8.19 8.50
C PRO A 62 8.92 9.54 8.26
N PRO A 63 9.98 9.57 7.43
CA PRO A 63 10.74 10.79 7.13
C PRO A 63 9.84 11.94 6.64
N VAL A 64 8.73 11.62 5.96
CA VAL A 64 7.71 12.57 5.52
C VAL A 64 6.37 12.24 6.20
N PRO A 65 5.66 13.18 6.85
CA PRO A 65 4.31 12.93 7.33
C PRO A 65 3.39 12.46 6.19
N VAL A 66 2.74 11.33 6.36
CA VAL A 66 1.72 10.86 5.41
C VAL A 66 0.41 11.58 5.68
N LEU A 67 -0.08 12.35 4.71
CA LEU A 67 -1.32 13.12 4.83
C LEU A 67 -2.49 12.36 4.22
N ASN A 68 -3.72 12.65 4.64
CA ASN A 68 -4.91 11.94 4.14
C ASN A 68 -5.08 12.07 2.62
N ARG A 69 -4.61 13.18 2.02
CA ARG A 69 -4.58 13.36 0.56
C ARG A 69 -3.59 12.41 -0.13
N ASP A 70 -2.48 12.06 0.52
CA ASP A 70 -1.46 11.17 -0.06
C ASP A 70 -1.98 9.74 -0.07
N ILE A 71 -2.62 9.31 1.04
CA ILE A 71 -3.32 8.02 1.14
C ILE A 71 -4.40 7.93 0.06
N ARG A 72 -5.22 8.97 -0.09
CA ARG A 72 -6.32 9.01 -1.07
C ARG A 72 -5.81 8.97 -2.51
N SER A 73 -4.75 9.72 -2.85
CA SER A 73 -4.14 9.69 -4.18
C SER A 73 -3.57 8.31 -4.50
N MET A 74 -2.80 7.69 -3.59
CA MET A 74 -2.26 6.35 -3.82
C MET A 74 -3.39 5.32 -3.96
N GLN A 75 -4.39 5.33 -3.07
CA GLN A 75 -5.50 4.38 -3.14
C GLN A 75 -6.34 4.54 -4.40
N ARG A 76 -6.47 5.77 -4.93
CA ARG A 76 -7.14 6.03 -6.21
C ARG A 76 -6.38 5.40 -7.36
N ALA A 77 -5.10 5.70 -7.51
CA ALA A 77 -4.27 5.05 -8.52
C ALA A 77 -4.32 3.53 -8.41
N ALA A 78 -4.29 2.99 -7.18
CA ALA A 78 -4.36 1.56 -6.95
C ALA A 78 -5.71 0.91 -7.28
N ALA A 79 -6.82 1.63 -7.08
CA ALA A 79 -8.13 1.17 -7.50
C ALA A 79 -8.27 1.18 -9.03
N LEU A 80 -7.77 2.21 -9.72
CA LEU A 80 -7.77 2.28 -11.17
C LEU A 80 -6.85 1.24 -11.82
N ALA A 81 -5.75 0.88 -11.15
CA ALA A 81 -4.82 -0.17 -11.57
C ALA A 81 -5.34 -1.60 -11.36
N TRP A 82 -6.43 -1.77 -10.60
CA TRP A 82 -7.12 -3.03 -10.36
C TRP A 82 -8.62 -2.77 -10.16
N PRO A 83 -9.32 -2.36 -11.23
CA PRO A 83 -10.63 -1.74 -11.12
C PRO A 83 -11.77 -2.77 -11.02
N GLY A 84 -11.49 -4.06 -11.18
CA GLY A 84 -12.53 -5.05 -11.40
C GLY A 84 -13.03 -5.03 -12.84
N LEU A 85 -13.95 -5.94 -13.17
CA LEU A 85 -14.54 -6.05 -14.51
C LEU A 85 -15.76 -5.14 -14.65
N GLU A 86 -16.39 -4.84 -13.51
CA GLU A 86 -17.44 -3.84 -13.39
C GLU A 86 -17.09 -2.91 -12.23
N HIS A 87 -17.28 -1.61 -12.43
CA HIS A 87 -17.01 -0.62 -11.40
C HIS A 87 -17.86 0.64 -11.57
N GLN A 88 -18.11 1.33 -10.47
CA GLN A 88 -18.91 2.55 -10.44
C GLN A 88 -18.48 3.47 -9.30
N TRP A 89 -18.73 4.77 -9.45
CA TRP A 89 -18.66 5.73 -8.35
C TRP A 89 -20.03 5.84 -7.67
N LEU A 90 -20.09 5.63 -6.35
CA LEU A 90 -21.28 5.77 -5.51
C LEU A 90 -20.93 6.61 -4.29
N ASP A 91 -21.46 7.84 -4.18
CA ASP A 91 -21.27 8.70 -3.01
C ASP A 91 -19.81 8.78 -2.50
N GLY A 92 -18.88 8.95 -3.43
CA GLY A 92 -17.45 9.06 -3.15
C GLY A 92 -16.71 7.74 -2.94
N TRP A 93 -17.42 6.60 -2.97
CA TRP A 93 -16.85 5.26 -3.02
C TRP A 93 -16.65 4.81 -4.47
N PHE A 94 -15.55 4.10 -4.71
CA PHE A 94 -15.36 3.36 -5.95
C PHE A 94 -15.66 1.89 -5.68
N VAL A 95 -16.81 1.43 -6.17
CA VAL A 95 -17.26 0.03 -6.06
C VAL A 95 -16.76 -0.77 -7.24
N ARG A 96 -16.42 -2.03 -6.99
CA ARG A 96 -15.76 -2.92 -7.95
C ARG A 96 -16.29 -4.35 -7.80
N ALA A 97 -16.51 -5.03 -8.91
CA ALA A 97 -16.90 -6.43 -8.99
C ALA A 97 -16.18 -7.18 -10.12
N SER A 98 -15.87 -8.45 -9.86
CA SER A 98 -15.30 -9.42 -10.79
C SER A 98 -15.75 -10.84 -10.39
N ASP A 99 -17.05 -11.01 -10.12
CA ASP A 99 -17.65 -12.30 -9.74
C ASP A 99 -16.93 -13.01 -8.57
N GLY A 100 -16.53 -12.23 -7.56
CA GLY A 100 -15.78 -12.74 -6.40
C GLY A 100 -14.31 -13.05 -6.65
N HIS A 101 -13.82 -12.95 -7.90
CA HIS A 101 -12.42 -13.20 -8.23
C HIS A 101 -11.49 -12.10 -7.68
N THR A 102 -10.76 -12.43 -6.62
CA THR A 102 -9.93 -11.56 -5.77
C THR A 102 -10.72 -10.55 -4.93
N ARG A 103 -10.35 -10.38 -3.66
CA ARG A 103 -10.94 -9.35 -2.78
C ARG A 103 -10.73 -7.93 -3.31
N ARG A 104 -9.57 -7.66 -3.91
CA ARG A 104 -9.23 -6.33 -4.44
C ARG A 104 -10.20 -5.94 -5.56
N ALA A 105 -10.50 -6.84 -6.49
CA ALA A 105 -11.46 -6.55 -7.57
C ALA A 105 -12.92 -6.58 -7.13
N ASN A 106 -13.22 -6.97 -5.89
CA ASN A 106 -14.58 -7.16 -5.36
C ASN A 106 -14.76 -6.39 -4.04
N SER A 107 -14.33 -5.13 -4.00
CA SER A 107 -14.48 -4.30 -2.79
C SER A 107 -14.64 -2.80 -3.08
N ALA A 108 -15.42 -2.14 -2.24
CA ALA A 108 -15.64 -0.71 -2.25
C ALA A 108 -14.49 0.03 -1.54
N VAL A 109 -13.96 1.09 -2.15
CA VAL A 109 -12.87 1.91 -1.56
C VAL A 109 -13.33 3.37 -1.42
N PRO A 110 -13.15 4.04 -0.28
CA PRO A 110 -13.59 5.42 -0.05
C PRO A 110 -12.56 6.42 -0.63
N LEU A 111 -12.68 6.76 -1.91
CA LEU A 111 -11.65 7.49 -2.65
C LEU A 111 -11.92 8.98 -2.84
N ASP A 112 -13.15 9.44 -2.62
CA ASP A 112 -13.48 10.86 -2.60
C ASP A 112 -13.59 11.41 -1.18
N HIS A 113 -13.54 12.73 -1.02
CA HIS A 113 -13.71 13.40 0.28
C HIS A 113 -15.14 13.29 0.80
N SER A 114 -16.11 13.11 -0.10
CA SER A 114 -17.53 12.93 0.22
C SER A 114 -17.87 11.53 0.78
N ALA A 115 -16.97 10.55 0.62
CA ALA A 115 -17.18 9.19 1.08
C ALA A 115 -17.50 9.13 2.58
N SER A 116 -18.64 8.55 2.92
CA SER A 116 -19.11 8.44 4.30
C SER A 116 -19.82 7.11 4.55
N SER A 117 -20.02 6.78 5.83
CA SER A 117 -20.77 5.59 6.26
C SER A 117 -22.28 5.66 5.94
N ARG A 118 -22.80 6.82 5.49
CA ARG A 118 -24.19 6.94 5.06
C ARG A 118 -24.49 6.17 3.78
N ALA A 119 -23.49 6.02 2.91
CA ALA A 119 -23.62 5.30 1.65
C ALA A 119 -23.67 3.77 1.82
N LEU A 120 -23.42 3.22 3.02
CA LEU A 120 -23.26 1.78 3.22
C LEU A 120 -24.48 0.95 2.75
N GLY A 121 -25.70 1.48 2.86
CA GLY A 121 -26.90 0.81 2.35
C GLY A 121 -26.94 0.73 0.81
N GLU A 122 -26.50 1.78 0.12
CA GLU A 122 -26.40 1.78 -1.34
C GLU A 122 -25.29 0.86 -1.85
N LEU A 123 -24.15 0.83 -1.14
CA LEU A 123 -23.09 -0.12 -1.44
C LEU A 123 -23.60 -1.56 -1.30
N ASP A 124 -24.35 -1.84 -0.22
CA ASP A 124 -24.90 -3.18 0.04
C ASP A 124 -25.89 -3.63 -1.03
N ALA A 125 -26.76 -2.72 -1.49
CA ALA A 125 -27.65 -2.99 -2.61
C ALA A 125 -26.88 -3.32 -3.89
N TRP A 126 -25.86 -2.53 -4.22
CA TRP A 126 -25.05 -2.73 -5.44
C TRP A 126 -24.35 -4.10 -5.47
N TYR A 127 -23.80 -4.56 -4.35
CA TYR A 127 -23.18 -5.89 -4.26
C TYR A 127 -24.24 -7.01 -4.25
N THR A 128 -25.37 -6.81 -3.56
CA THR A 128 -26.46 -7.79 -3.48
C THR A 128 -27.09 -8.07 -4.85
N GLU A 129 -27.30 -7.05 -5.68
CA GLU A 129 -27.78 -7.20 -7.06
C GLU A 129 -26.88 -8.11 -7.92
N ARG A 130 -25.60 -8.20 -7.55
CA ARG A 130 -24.58 -9.03 -8.23
C ARG A 130 -24.36 -10.38 -7.54
N GLY A 131 -25.13 -10.70 -6.50
CA GLY A 131 -24.95 -11.93 -5.72
C GLY A 131 -23.64 -11.97 -4.95
N LEU A 132 -23.03 -10.81 -4.65
CA LEU A 132 -21.74 -10.70 -4.00
C LEU A 132 -21.89 -10.21 -2.55
N PRO A 133 -20.98 -10.61 -1.65
CA PRO A 133 -20.90 -10.01 -0.33
C PRO A 133 -20.39 -8.57 -0.43
N THR A 134 -20.98 -7.69 0.37
CA THR A 134 -20.54 -6.29 0.48
C THR A 134 -19.24 -6.18 1.25
N LEU A 135 -18.14 -6.11 0.51
CA LEU A 135 -16.79 -6.01 1.06
C LEU A 135 -16.27 -4.57 0.94
N LEU A 136 -15.88 -3.98 2.06
CA LEU A 136 -15.23 -2.68 2.13
C LEU A 136 -13.71 -2.87 2.21
N CYS A 137 -12.96 -2.07 1.47
CA CYS A 137 -11.54 -1.85 1.67
C CYS A 137 -11.38 -0.51 2.41
N LEU A 138 -10.81 -0.55 3.61
CA LEU A 138 -10.79 0.57 4.55
C LEU A 138 -9.35 1.01 4.82
N PRO A 139 -8.83 2.00 4.07
CA PRO A 139 -7.55 2.62 4.37
C PRO A 139 -7.62 3.39 5.67
N ASP A 140 -6.61 3.20 6.53
CA ASP A 140 -6.51 3.91 7.79
C ASP A 140 -6.63 5.43 7.57
N ARG A 141 -7.37 6.11 8.45
CA ARG A 141 -7.57 7.57 8.46
C ARG A 141 -8.42 8.16 7.33
N LEU A 142 -8.88 7.39 6.36
CA LEU A 142 -9.77 7.91 5.30
C LEU A 142 -11.24 7.87 5.70
N ILE A 143 -11.65 6.83 6.42
CA ILE A 143 -13.01 6.67 6.93
C ILE A 143 -12.97 5.97 8.29
N HIS A 144 -13.93 6.30 9.14
CA HIS A 144 -14.20 5.58 10.38
C HIS A 144 -15.42 4.67 10.13
N PRO A 145 -15.22 3.35 9.93
CA PRO A 145 -16.34 2.42 9.85
C PRO A 145 -17.07 2.35 11.20
N PRO A 146 -18.29 1.77 11.24
CA PRO A 146 -18.93 1.39 12.50
C PRO A 146 -17.99 0.52 13.37
N ASP A 147 -17.98 0.76 14.68
CA ASP A 147 -17.05 0.12 15.63
C ASP A 147 -17.25 -1.40 15.76
N ASP A 148 -18.44 -1.89 15.42
CA ASP A 148 -18.83 -3.31 15.47
C ASP A 148 -18.41 -4.10 14.22
N LEU A 149 -17.88 -3.42 13.19
CA LEU A 149 -17.51 -4.06 11.94
C LEU A 149 -16.20 -4.82 12.08
N ALA A 150 -16.29 -6.16 12.04
CA ALA A 150 -15.12 -7.03 12.08
C ALA A 150 -14.22 -6.78 10.85
N THR A 151 -12.93 -6.54 11.11
CA THR A 151 -11.93 -6.31 10.07
C THR A 151 -11.02 -7.53 9.89
N SER A 152 -10.46 -7.69 8.69
CA SER A 152 -9.60 -8.82 8.31
C SER A 152 -8.56 -8.39 7.27
N ASP A 153 -7.60 -9.29 6.99
CA ASP A 153 -6.60 -9.14 5.91
C ASP A 153 -5.92 -7.77 5.91
N GLU A 154 -5.33 -7.42 7.06
CA GLU A 154 -4.52 -6.22 7.16
C GLU A 154 -3.44 -6.22 6.08
N THR A 155 -3.39 -5.14 5.32
CA THR A 155 -2.47 -4.95 4.22
C THR A 155 -1.65 -3.69 4.45
N VAL A 156 -0.33 -3.84 4.43
CA VAL A 156 0.64 -2.75 4.48
C VAL A 156 0.83 -2.21 3.07
N VAL A 157 0.61 -0.91 2.91
CA VAL A 157 0.96 -0.22 1.67
C VAL A 157 2.33 0.41 1.84
N MET A 158 3.24 0.06 0.94
CA MET A 158 4.59 0.59 0.92
C MET A 158 4.81 1.37 -0.37
N VAL A 159 5.50 2.50 -0.29
CA VAL A 159 5.75 3.40 -1.40
C VAL A 159 7.23 3.76 -1.51
N ARG A 160 7.66 4.13 -2.71
CA ARG A 160 8.94 4.79 -2.97
C ARG A 160 8.81 5.83 -4.07
N ASP A 161 9.69 6.82 -4.04
CA ASP A 161 9.89 7.70 -5.18
C ASP A 161 10.64 6.97 -6.30
N LEU A 162 10.37 7.39 -7.53
CA LEU A 162 11.05 6.92 -8.74
C LEU A 162 11.90 8.05 -9.30
N ASP A 163 13.13 7.72 -9.69
CA ASP A 163 14.01 8.62 -10.42
C ASP A 163 13.74 8.49 -11.92
N ASN A 164 13.99 9.56 -12.69
CA ASN A 164 13.89 9.55 -14.15
C ASN A 164 15.05 8.77 -14.77
N ALA A 165 14.95 7.44 -14.77
CA ALA A 165 15.78 6.57 -15.59
C ALA A 165 15.07 5.22 -15.77
N GLY A 166 14.88 4.81 -17.02
CA GLY A 166 14.12 3.61 -17.31
C GLY A 166 14.33 3.10 -18.73
N THR A 167 13.98 1.82 -18.91
CA THR A 167 14.10 1.06 -20.16
C THR A 167 12.74 0.75 -20.77
N ASP A 168 12.81 0.21 -21.98
CA ASP A 168 11.76 -0.09 -22.99
C ASP A 168 10.43 -0.75 -22.56
N THR A 169 9.58 -0.87 -23.57
CA THR A 169 8.23 -1.47 -23.57
C THR A 169 8.16 -2.86 -22.94
N LEU A 170 7.14 -3.09 -22.11
CA LEU A 170 6.73 -4.41 -21.66
C LEU A 170 5.48 -4.87 -22.42
N PRO A 171 5.24 -6.19 -22.53
CA PRO A 171 3.98 -6.71 -23.04
C PRO A 171 2.79 -6.17 -22.24
N ALA A 172 1.74 -5.76 -22.94
CA ALA A 172 0.48 -5.28 -22.32
C ALA A 172 -0.42 -6.44 -21.82
N GLU A 173 -0.06 -7.68 -22.13
CA GLU A 173 -0.77 -8.90 -21.74
C GLU A 173 0.20 -9.97 -21.22
N PRO A 174 -0.23 -10.86 -20.31
CA PRO A 174 0.61 -11.94 -19.81
C PRO A 174 0.80 -13.03 -20.87
N SER A 175 2.02 -13.54 -21.02
CA SER A 175 2.28 -14.71 -21.87
C SER A 175 1.76 -16.01 -21.24
N ALA A 176 1.71 -17.09 -22.03
CA ALA A 176 1.36 -18.42 -21.51
C ALA A 176 2.28 -18.86 -20.36
N ASP A 177 3.59 -18.65 -20.48
CA ASP A 177 4.55 -18.98 -19.40
C ASP A 177 4.35 -18.11 -18.15
N TRP A 178 3.97 -16.84 -18.35
CA TRP A 178 3.65 -15.95 -17.24
C TRP A 178 2.43 -16.47 -16.48
N LEU A 179 1.38 -16.86 -17.19
CA LEU A 179 0.16 -17.43 -16.59
C LEU A 179 0.43 -18.78 -15.92
N ALA A 180 1.26 -19.63 -16.53
CA ALA A 180 1.66 -20.90 -15.96
C ALA A 180 2.37 -20.72 -14.61
N LEU A 181 3.27 -19.74 -14.48
CA LEU A 181 3.92 -19.43 -13.20
C LEU A 181 3.00 -18.70 -12.21
N HIS A 182 2.05 -17.89 -12.69
CA HIS A 182 1.04 -17.24 -11.85
C HIS A 182 0.19 -18.29 -11.10
N GLY A 183 -0.17 -19.37 -11.80
CA GLY A 183 -0.77 -20.58 -11.23
C GLY A 183 -2.24 -20.46 -10.84
N ASP A 184 -2.89 -19.33 -11.13
CA ASP A 184 -4.33 -19.14 -10.95
C ASP A 184 -5.07 -19.55 -12.22
N ASN A 185 -5.95 -20.54 -12.10
CA ASN A 185 -6.70 -21.13 -13.20
C ASN A 185 -8.15 -20.61 -13.26
N HIS A 186 -8.50 -19.59 -12.49
CA HIS A 186 -9.85 -19.03 -12.52
C HIS A 186 -10.17 -18.49 -13.93
N PRO A 187 -11.38 -18.70 -14.48
CA PRO A 187 -11.74 -18.24 -15.84
C PRO A 187 -11.57 -16.73 -16.04
N LEU A 188 -11.74 -15.95 -14.97
CA LEU A 188 -11.58 -14.49 -14.98
C LEU A 188 -10.15 -14.00 -14.71
N VAL A 189 -9.16 -14.89 -14.57
CA VAL A 189 -7.79 -14.50 -14.22
C VAL A 189 -7.19 -13.53 -15.23
N VAL A 190 -7.28 -13.85 -16.54
CA VAL A 190 -6.75 -12.97 -17.59
C VAL A 190 -7.53 -11.66 -17.64
N PRO A 191 -8.88 -11.65 -17.77
CA PRO A 191 -9.65 -10.41 -17.73
C PRO A 191 -9.33 -9.50 -16.54
N VAL A 192 -9.19 -10.06 -15.33
CA VAL A 192 -8.89 -9.28 -14.12
C VAL A 192 -7.44 -8.79 -14.11
N LEU A 193 -6.48 -9.59 -14.57
CA LEU A 193 -5.09 -9.15 -14.72
C LEU A 193 -4.95 -8.04 -15.76
N THR A 194 -5.73 -8.08 -16.85
CA THR A 194 -5.64 -7.09 -17.94
C THR A 194 -6.58 -5.90 -17.76
N ALA A 195 -7.36 -5.84 -16.68
CA ALA A 195 -8.22 -4.69 -16.38
C ALA A 195 -7.41 -3.50 -15.84
N VAL A 196 -7.66 -2.31 -16.40
CA VAL A 196 -7.11 -1.02 -15.96
C VAL A 196 -8.06 0.11 -16.40
N VAL A 197 -8.18 1.15 -15.60
CA VAL A 197 -8.87 2.39 -15.97
C VAL A 197 -7.82 3.48 -16.20
N ASP A 198 -7.85 4.11 -17.38
CA ASP A 198 -7.00 5.24 -17.77
C ASP A 198 -5.51 5.03 -17.43
N GLY A 199 -5.00 3.84 -17.74
CA GLY A 199 -3.64 3.45 -17.41
C GLY A 199 -3.00 2.51 -18.42
N THR A 200 -1.73 2.19 -18.18
CA THR A 200 -0.94 1.29 -19.02
C THR A 200 -0.50 0.08 -18.21
N LEU A 201 -0.59 -1.11 -18.81
CA LEU A 201 -0.17 -2.36 -18.18
C LEU A 201 1.16 -2.85 -18.74
N GLY A 202 1.91 -3.54 -17.89
CA GLY A 202 3.16 -4.18 -18.24
C GLY A 202 3.32 -5.50 -17.50
N PHE A 203 3.59 -6.57 -18.24
CA PHE A 203 3.80 -7.91 -17.68
C PHE A 203 5.29 -8.27 -17.79
N ALA A 204 6.00 -8.16 -16.66
CA ALA A 204 7.42 -8.48 -16.58
C ALA A 204 7.62 -9.96 -16.26
N ALA A 205 8.65 -10.54 -16.87
CA ALA A 205 9.11 -11.89 -16.60
C ALA A 205 10.65 -11.93 -16.62
N VAL A 206 11.23 -12.80 -15.79
CA VAL A 206 12.66 -13.10 -15.77
C VAL A 206 12.82 -14.59 -16.00
N ALA A 207 13.62 -14.94 -17.00
CA ALA A 207 13.99 -16.33 -17.25
C ALA A 207 15.22 -16.74 -16.42
N SER A 208 15.22 -17.98 -15.93
CA SER A 208 16.38 -18.64 -15.33
C SER A 208 16.39 -20.09 -15.78
N GLU A 209 17.56 -20.62 -16.11
CA GLU A 209 17.72 -22.03 -16.52
C GLU A 209 16.77 -22.44 -17.67
N GLY A 210 16.55 -21.53 -18.62
CA GLY A 210 15.74 -21.80 -19.82
C GLY A 210 14.22 -21.73 -19.62
N SER A 211 13.73 -21.26 -18.47
CA SER A 211 12.29 -21.15 -18.18
C SER A 211 11.95 -19.86 -17.44
N THR A 212 10.68 -19.44 -17.49
CA THR A 212 10.18 -18.30 -16.71
C THR A 212 10.26 -18.62 -15.21
N ALA A 213 11.09 -17.87 -14.50
CA ALA A 213 11.44 -18.13 -13.11
C ALA A 213 10.92 -17.07 -12.12
N ALA A 214 10.65 -15.85 -12.60
CA ALA A 214 9.94 -14.84 -11.84
C ALA A 214 9.06 -14.00 -12.74
N ILE A 215 7.93 -13.53 -12.19
CA ILE A 215 6.96 -12.69 -12.88
C ILE A 215 6.48 -11.58 -11.96
N ALA A 216 6.06 -10.47 -12.56
CA ALA A 216 5.32 -9.42 -11.88
C ALA A 216 4.42 -8.67 -12.88
N ARG A 217 3.35 -8.07 -12.37
CA ARG A 217 2.46 -7.18 -13.11
C ARG A 217 2.69 -5.74 -12.65
N GLY A 218 2.98 -4.87 -13.59
CA GLY A 218 3.00 -3.42 -13.44
C GLY A 218 1.73 -2.79 -14.01
N ALA A 219 1.27 -1.72 -13.36
CA ALA A 219 0.23 -0.84 -13.88
C ALA A 219 0.60 0.61 -13.60
N VAL A 220 0.67 1.45 -14.63
CA VAL A 220 0.84 2.89 -14.47
C VAL A 220 -0.51 3.56 -14.60
N THR A 221 -0.99 4.14 -13.51
CA THR A 221 -2.23 4.91 -13.42
C THR A 221 -1.94 6.22 -12.72
N GLU A 222 -2.55 7.31 -13.21
CA GLU A 222 -2.20 8.66 -12.78
C GLU A 222 -0.68 8.90 -12.87
N ASN A 223 0.01 9.12 -11.76
CA ASN A 223 1.46 9.26 -11.67
C ASN A 223 2.13 8.17 -10.83
N TRP A 224 1.45 7.03 -10.67
CA TRP A 224 1.89 5.92 -9.83
C TRP A 224 2.14 4.66 -10.66
N LEU A 225 3.20 3.92 -10.30
CA LEU A 225 3.41 2.53 -10.70
C LEU A 225 2.92 1.60 -9.58
N GLY A 226 1.91 0.79 -9.87
CA GLY A 226 1.53 -0.33 -9.03
C GLY A 226 2.27 -1.61 -9.42
N ILE A 227 2.96 -2.22 -8.46
CA ILE A 227 3.56 -3.56 -8.63
C ILE A 227 2.69 -4.59 -7.91
N SER A 228 2.29 -5.63 -8.63
CA SER A 228 1.35 -6.66 -8.18
C SER A 228 1.69 -8.02 -8.79
N ALA A 229 1.04 -9.09 -8.32
CA ALA A 229 1.21 -10.46 -8.83
C ALA A 229 2.69 -10.96 -8.89
N VAL A 230 3.53 -10.50 -7.95
CA VAL A 230 4.93 -10.94 -7.87
C VAL A 230 5.01 -12.41 -7.45
N ARG A 231 5.60 -13.25 -8.30
CA ARG A 231 5.81 -14.69 -8.05
C ARG A 231 7.22 -15.09 -8.48
N VAL A 232 7.81 -16.02 -7.75
CA VAL A 232 9.08 -16.68 -8.11
C VAL A 232 8.85 -18.18 -8.03
N ALA A 233 9.32 -18.91 -9.05
CA ALA A 233 9.27 -20.36 -9.10
C ALA A 233 9.91 -20.94 -7.83
N GLU A 234 9.26 -21.94 -7.24
CA GLU A 234 9.60 -22.41 -5.88
C GLU A 234 11.04 -22.92 -5.77
N ASN A 235 11.49 -23.68 -6.77
CA ASN A 235 12.86 -24.18 -6.89
C ASN A 235 13.90 -23.10 -7.24
N GLN A 236 13.48 -21.87 -7.54
CA GLN A 236 14.34 -20.74 -7.92
C GLN A 236 14.34 -19.61 -6.87
N ARG A 237 13.68 -19.81 -5.73
CA ARG A 237 13.60 -18.80 -4.65
C ARG A 237 14.97 -18.51 -4.03
N ARG A 238 15.05 -17.35 -3.35
CA ARG A 238 16.26 -16.87 -2.64
C ARG A 238 17.48 -16.61 -3.53
N ARG A 239 17.27 -16.45 -4.84
CA ARG A 239 18.28 -16.09 -5.85
C ARG A 239 18.21 -14.63 -6.32
N GLY A 240 17.45 -13.77 -5.63
CA GLY A 240 17.27 -12.35 -6.01
C GLY A 240 16.28 -12.09 -7.14
N LEU A 241 15.65 -13.11 -7.73
CA LEU A 241 14.77 -12.95 -8.91
C LEU A 241 13.54 -12.05 -8.67
N ALA A 242 13.00 -12.03 -7.44
CA ALA A 242 11.92 -11.11 -7.09
C ALA A 242 12.36 -9.64 -7.16
N ALA A 243 13.58 -9.33 -6.72
CA ALA A 243 14.16 -7.99 -6.83
C ALA A 243 14.36 -7.64 -8.31
N GLN A 244 14.96 -8.55 -9.08
CA GLN A 244 15.23 -8.34 -10.50
C GLN A 244 13.96 -8.03 -11.32
N VAL A 245 12.87 -8.77 -11.12
CA VAL A 245 11.61 -8.50 -11.84
C VAL A 245 10.94 -7.21 -11.37
N CYS A 246 11.11 -6.82 -10.11
CA CYS A 246 10.64 -5.52 -9.61
C CYS A 246 11.46 -4.37 -10.23
N ASP A 247 12.78 -4.50 -10.34
CA ASP A 247 13.65 -3.48 -10.95
C ASP A 247 13.27 -3.21 -12.41
N ILE A 248 12.90 -4.25 -13.17
CA ILE A 248 12.35 -4.11 -14.53
C ILE A 248 11.10 -3.22 -14.50
N LEU A 249 10.14 -3.49 -13.61
CA LEU A 249 8.92 -2.70 -13.51
C LEU A 249 9.19 -1.27 -13.03
N LEU A 250 10.11 -1.07 -12.09
CA LEU A 250 10.49 0.26 -11.59
C LEU A 250 11.05 1.14 -12.72
N GLY A 251 11.95 0.59 -13.53
CA GLY A 251 12.46 1.28 -14.73
C GLY A 251 11.37 1.54 -15.76
N TRP A 252 10.54 0.54 -16.06
CA TRP A 252 9.42 0.69 -17.01
C TRP A 252 8.41 1.77 -16.57
N GLY A 253 8.00 1.77 -15.30
CA GLY A 253 7.07 2.76 -14.78
C GLY A 253 7.65 4.18 -14.80
N ALA A 254 8.93 4.34 -14.46
CA ALA A 254 9.62 5.62 -14.56
C ALA A 254 9.68 6.14 -16.01
N ALA A 255 9.94 5.25 -16.98
CA ALA A 255 9.94 5.61 -18.41
C ALA A 255 8.54 6.07 -18.90
N LEU A 256 7.47 5.57 -18.31
CA LEU A 256 6.09 6.02 -18.57
C LEU A 256 5.69 7.28 -17.76
N GLY A 257 6.61 7.87 -17.01
CA GLY A 257 6.38 9.12 -16.26
C GLY A 257 5.75 8.92 -14.88
N ALA A 258 5.67 7.69 -14.37
CA ALA A 258 5.31 7.46 -12.97
C ALA A 258 6.38 8.09 -12.06
N ARG A 259 5.95 8.85 -11.06
CA ARG A 259 6.85 9.52 -10.11
C ARG A 259 7.08 8.72 -8.84
N ARG A 260 6.16 7.79 -8.54
CA ARG A 260 6.17 6.98 -7.33
C ARG A 260 5.72 5.57 -7.67
N ALA A 261 6.23 4.60 -6.94
CA ALA A 261 5.76 3.22 -7.00
C ALA A 261 5.11 2.83 -5.68
N TYR A 262 4.15 1.90 -5.74
CA TYR A 262 3.53 1.30 -4.56
C TYR A 262 3.42 -0.21 -4.69
N VAL A 263 3.42 -0.87 -3.54
CA VAL A 263 3.08 -2.29 -3.36
C VAL A 263 2.10 -2.42 -2.20
N GLN A 264 1.21 -3.40 -2.30
CA GLN A 264 0.22 -3.73 -1.27
C GLN A 264 0.49 -5.15 -0.77
N VAL A 265 0.92 -5.26 0.47
CA VAL A 265 1.48 -6.49 1.04
C VAL A 265 0.67 -6.90 2.25
N ARG A 266 0.08 -8.10 2.23
CA ARG A 266 -0.59 -8.64 3.41
C ARG A 266 0.37 -8.64 4.60
N ALA A 267 -0.11 -8.26 5.78
CA ALA A 267 0.71 -8.15 6.99
C ALA A 267 1.34 -9.49 7.44
N ASP A 268 0.78 -10.62 7.00
CA ASP A 268 1.31 -11.97 7.24
C ASP A 268 2.38 -12.41 6.22
N ASN A 269 2.65 -11.64 5.18
CA ASN A 269 3.64 -11.97 4.16
C ASN A 269 5.04 -11.46 4.56
N ALA A 270 5.66 -12.15 5.51
CA ALA A 270 6.98 -11.81 6.03
C ALA A 270 8.07 -11.73 4.94
N ALA A 271 8.01 -12.59 3.91
CA ALA A 271 8.99 -12.60 2.83
C ALA A 271 8.93 -11.32 1.98
N ALA A 272 7.73 -10.86 1.63
CA ALA A 272 7.53 -9.63 0.88
C ALA A 272 7.86 -8.39 1.74
N LEU A 273 7.47 -8.38 3.02
CA LEU A 273 7.80 -7.31 3.96
C LEU A 273 9.31 -7.18 4.20
N ALA A 274 10.08 -8.26 4.06
CA ALA A 274 11.54 -8.22 4.10
C ALA A 274 12.16 -7.77 2.77
N LEU A 275 11.53 -8.06 1.63
CA LEU A 275 12.03 -7.71 0.29
C LEU A 275 11.90 -6.21 -0.01
N TYR A 276 10.70 -5.65 0.14
CA TYR A 276 10.44 -4.31 -0.38
C TYR A 276 11.27 -3.18 0.26
N PRO A 277 11.64 -3.22 1.55
CA PRO A 277 12.61 -2.28 2.12
C PRO A 277 13.97 -2.30 1.43
N THR A 278 14.46 -3.47 1.01
CA THR A 278 15.74 -3.56 0.27
C THR A 278 15.66 -2.95 -1.12
N LEU A 279 14.43 -2.78 -1.64
CA LEU A 279 14.13 -2.09 -2.88
C LEU A 279 13.72 -0.62 -2.64
N GLY A 280 14.00 -0.06 -1.46
CA GLY A 280 13.74 1.35 -1.15
C GLY A 280 12.28 1.71 -0.85
N PHE A 281 11.37 0.73 -0.73
CA PHE A 281 10.00 1.00 -0.31
C PHE A 281 9.91 1.21 1.21
N THR A 282 9.08 2.17 1.60
CA THR A 282 8.77 2.46 3.01
C THR A 282 7.27 2.41 3.25
N GLU A 283 6.84 2.02 4.45
CA GLU A 283 5.41 1.96 4.79
C GLU A 283 4.77 3.37 4.74
N GLN A 284 3.67 3.50 4.00
CA GLN A 284 2.86 4.72 3.91
C GLN A 284 1.65 4.66 4.85
N HIS A 285 0.86 3.60 4.75
CA HIS A 285 -0.33 3.35 5.57
C HIS A 285 -0.73 1.89 5.48
N ARG A 286 -1.76 1.52 6.24
CA ARG A 286 -2.39 0.21 6.16
C ARG A 286 -3.84 0.34 5.76
N TYR A 287 -4.40 -0.76 5.29
CA TYR A 287 -5.84 -0.90 5.12
C TYR A 287 -6.28 -2.29 5.58
N ARG A 288 -7.56 -2.42 5.91
CA ARG A 288 -8.18 -3.71 6.24
C ARG A 288 -9.43 -3.89 5.41
N TYR A 289 -9.83 -5.15 5.23
CA TYR A 289 -11.13 -5.45 4.65
C TYR A 289 -12.16 -5.64 5.75
N ALA A 290 -13.40 -5.24 5.47
CA ALA A 290 -14.51 -5.42 6.39
C ALA A 290 -15.76 -5.77 5.59
N GLN A 291 -16.51 -6.78 6.03
CA GLN A 291 -17.71 -7.21 5.34
C GLN A 291 -18.93 -6.68 6.08
N ILE A 292 -19.83 -6.01 5.36
CA ILE A 292 -21.14 -5.67 5.91
C ILE A 292 -21.94 -6.97 5.97
N ARG A 293 -22.38 -7.35 7.17
CA ARG A 293 -23.36 -8.44 7.30
C ARG A 293 -24.69 -7.85 6.87
N ALA A 294 -25.35 -8.49 5.90
CA ALA A 294 -26.74 -8.16 5.59
C ALA A 294 -27.52 -8.12 6.90
N ALA A 295 -28.22 -7.02 7.18
CA ALA A 295 -29.18 -7.00 8.26
C ALA A 295 -30.13 -8.16 7.99
N GLY A 296 -30.15 -9.14 8.89
CA GLY A 296 -31.07 -10.26 8.78
C GLY A 296 -32.45 -9.66 8.58
N HIS A 297 -33.11 -10.02 7.49
CA HIS A 297 -34.55 -9.86 7.41
C HIS A 297 -35.10 -10.79 8.50
N GLU A 298 -35.30 -10.25 9.71
CA GLU A 298 -36.26 -10.82 10.65
C GLU A 298 -37.62 -10.77 9.93
N LYS A 299 -38.11 -11.96 9.58
CA LYS A 299 -39.51 -12.16 9.18
C LYS A 299 -40.41 -12.02 10.39
#